data_AF-A0A7W7V957-F1
#
_entry.id   AF-A0A7W7V957-F1
#
_cell.length_a   1.000
_cell.length_b   1.000
_cell.length_c   1.000
_cell.angle_alpha   90.00
_cell.angle_beta   90.00
_cell.angle_gamma   90.00
#
_symmetry.space_group_name_H-M   'P 1'
#
loop_
_entity.id
_entity.type
_entity.pdbx_description
1 polymer ?
#
loop_
_entity_poly.entity_id
_entity_poly.type
_entity_poly.pdbx_seq_one_letter_code
_entity_poly.pdbx_strand_id
1 'polypeptide(L)'
;MTARYCSLPPQPAPAFAPGLAAERLGALVGGRRMWVNGTVLHYCFFHGDTEGSVIAVPGAGRTRRVPWGGAEEQQDVVRECFEEWRGLGIGLAFTEVRDRSEAELRIGFQLGDGSWSAVGRDALRVGVHERTMNFGWDLTAPGERATALHQIGHALGMLHEHQSPYAGIHWDDEAVYAELAGPPNHWSRDRTFHNVLCKIDPDEVNGSVWDPQSIMQYAFPPGLILEPEQYRGGVHPPGTLSPADKEFVLRWYPPADPPRPPALVPFRSVPLGLGPGEQADFRIDPPETRDYTVGTFGDGDTVVVLFEERDGEPRFLAGHDDGGTPRNATIAARLVKGRRYYVRIRLYSAWGSGETAVMCW
;
A
#
# COMPACT_ATOMS: atom_id res chain seq x y z
N MET A 1 -14.16 -25.71 7.91
CA MET A 1 -13.77 -24.71 8.92
C MET A 1 -14.26 -23.36 8.42
N THR A 2 -14.92 -22.57 9.25
CA THR A 2 -15.34 -21.20 8.92
C THR A 2 -14.12 -20.29 8.82
N ALA A 3 -13.90 -19.67 7.67
CA ALA A 3 -12.72 -18.86 7.38
C ALA A 3 -12.79 -17.47 8.06
N ARG A 4 -11.63 -16.94 8.44
CA ARG A 4 -11.46 -15.55 8.88
C ARG A 4 -11.02 -14.71 7.68
N TYR A 5 -11.61 -13.54 7.53
CA TYR A 5 -11.32 -12.66 6.40
C TYR A 5 -10.62 -11.38 6.83
N CYS A 6 -9.76 -10.87 5.94
CA CYS A 6 -9.22 -9.52 6.08
C CYS A 6 -10.40 -8.52 6.05
N SER A 7 -10.32 -7.44 6.81
CA SER A 7 -11.37 -6.41 6.88
C SER A 7 -10.75 -5.06 6.53
N LEU A 8 -10.50 -4.85 5.24
CA LEU A 8 -9.92 -3.62 4.74
C LEU A 8 -10.84 -2.43 5.08
N PRO A 9 -10.33 -1.40 5.77
CA PRO A 9 -11.10 -0.18 5.98
C PRO A 9 -11.51 0.45 4.63
N PRO A 10 -12.69 1.07 4.53
CA PRO A 10 -13.06 1.81 3.32
C PRO A 10 -12.00 2.87 3.01
N GLN A 11 -11.47 2.84 1.79
CA GLN A 11 -10.51 3.84 1.34
C GLN A 11 -11.28 5.10 0.88
N PRO A 12 -10.76 6.31 1.14
CA PRO A 12 -11.37 7.52 0.62
C PRO A 12 -11.35 7.49 -0.91
N ALA A 13 -12.49 7.85 -1.52
CA ALA A 13 -12.56 7.98 -2.96
C ALA A 13 -11.60 9.07 -3.44
N PRO A 14 -10.84 8.84 -4.53
CA PRO A 14 -9.97 9.86 -5.08
C PRO A 14 -10.81 11.01 -5.64
N ALA A 15 -10.28 12.23 -5.55
CA ALA A 15 -10.87 13.40 -6.18
C ALA A 15 -9.94 13.88 -7.30
N PHE A 16 -10.25 13.52 -8.54
CA PHE A 16 -9.51 13.96 -9.72
C PHE A 16 -10.19 15.15 -10.41
N ALA A 17 -9.42 15.88 -11.21
CA ALA A 17 -9.96 16.95 -12.04
C ALA A 17 -11.03 16.40 -13.01
N PRO A 18 -12.15 17.11 -13.24
CA PRO A 18 -13.15 16.67 -14.20
C PRO A 18 -12.63 16.74 -15.64
N GLY A 19 -13.08 15.83 -16.50
CA GLY A 19 -12.80 15.86 -17.94
C GLY A 19 -11.45 15.28 -18.36
N LEU A 20 -10.77 14.53 -17.49
CA LEU A 20 -9.58 13.76 -17.85
C LEU A 20 -9.93 12.66 -18.87
N ALA A 21 -9.04 12.44 -19.84
CA ALA A 21 -9.11 11.29 -20.74
C ALA A 21 -9.01 9.98 -19.92
N ALA A 22 -9.65 8.91 -20.40
CA ALA A 22 -9.75 7.66 -19.65
C ALA A 22 -8.38 7.06 -19.33
N GLU A 23 -7.45 7.06 -20.28
CA GLU A 23 -6.09 6.54 -20.10
C GLU A 23 -5.30 7.32 -19.06
N ARG A 24 -5.49 8.65 -19.04
CA ARG A 24 -4.87 9.55 -18.06
C ARG A 24 -5.43 9.32 -16.65
N LEU A 25 -6.75 9.21 -16.55
CA LEU A 25 -7.43 8.91 -15.29
C LEU A 25 -6.98 7.56 -14.73
N GLY A 26 -6.94 6.52 -15.56
CA GLY A 26 -6.54 5.18 -15.12
C GLY A 26 -5.10 5.12 -14.60
N ALA A 27 -4.17 5.81 -15.27
CA ALA A 27 -2.79 5.89 -14.80
C ALA A 27 -2.66 6.55 -13.41
N LEU A 28 -3.40 7.63 -13.16
CA LEU A 28 -3.46 8.31 -11.86
C LEU A 28 -4.09 7.40 -10.79
N VAL A 29 -5.21 6.77 -11.13
CA VAL A 29 -5.98 5.87 -10.26
C VAL A 29 -5.11 4.68 -9.81
N GLY A 30 -4.43 4.01 -10.73
CA GLY A 30 -3.56 2.87 -10.43
C GLY A 30 -2.29 3.26 -9.67
N GLY A 31 -1.71 4.42 -10.00
CA GLY A 31 -0.43 4.86 -9.43
C GLY A 31 -0.48 5.52 -8.06
N ARG A 32 -1.62 6.10 -7.65
CA ARG A 32 -1.70 6.97 -6.46
C ARG A 32 -1.35 6.29 -5.13
N ARG A 33 -1.56 4.99 -5.03
CA ARG A 33 -1.30 4.22 -3.79
C ARG A 33 0.12 3.68 -3.75
N MET A 34 0.78 3.58 -4.90
CA MET A 34 2.06 2.88 -5.02
C MET A 34 3.18 3.74 -4.47
N TRP A 35 4.14 3.11 -3.79
CA TRP A 35 5.36 3.76 -3.35
C TRP A 35 6.23 4.14 -4.55
N VAL A 36 7.07 5.16 -4.43
CA VAL A 36 8.13 5.38 -5.44
C VAL A 36 9.25 4.37 -5.21
N ASN A 37 9.89 3.91 -6.29
CA ASN A 37 10.98 2.95 -6.21
C ASN A 37 12.14 3.51 -5.37
N GLY A 38 12.87 2.63 -4.69
CA GLY A 38 13.94 2.96 -3.75
C GLY A 38 13.47 3.39 -2.36
N THR A 39 12.16 3.42 -2.08
CA THR A 39 11.64 3.79 -0.76
C THR A 39 12.08 2.76 0.28
N VAL A 40 12.62 3.25 1.40
CA VAL A 40 12.83 2.45 2.61
C VAL A 40 11.57 2.59 3.45
N LEU A 41 10.82 1.50 3.59
CA LEU A 41 9.62 1.43 4.41
C LEU A 41 10.01 1.05 5.84
N HIS A 42 9.86 2.00 6.74
CA HIS A 42 10.12 1.76 8.16
C HIS A 42 8.87 1.19 8.79
N TYR A 43 9.05 0.09 9.51
CA TYR A 43 7.97 -0.53 10.27
C TYR A 43 8.32 -0.67 11.74
N CYS A 44 7.30 -0.63 12.59
CA CYS A 44 7.45 -0.92 14.01
C CYS A 44 6.27 -1.74 14.51
N PHE A 45 6.49 -2.45 15.61
CA PHE A 45 5.44 -3.15 16.34
C PHE A 45 4.97 -2.29 17.52
N PHE A 46 3.68 -2.30 17.80
CA PHE A 46 3.20 -1.80 19.10
C PHE A 46 3.71 -2.73 20.21
N HIS A 47 4.10 -2.15 21.35
CA HIS A 47 4.69 -2.90 22.45
C HIS A 47 3.93 -2.71 23.76
N GLY A 48 3.84 -3.79 24.54
CA GLY A 48 3.30 -3.79 25.89
C GLY A 48 1.81 -3.46 25.99
N ASP A 49 1.38 -3.17 27.22
CA ASP A 49 -0.04 -3.03 27.56
C ASP A 49 -0.50 -1.56 27.64
N THR A 50 0.32 -0.59 27.21
CA THR A 50 0.04 0.86 27.39
C THR A 50 -0.67 1.51 26.20
N GLU A 51 -0.62 0.86 25.05
CA GLU A 51 -1.38 1.23 23.84
C GLU A 51 -2.43 0.17 23.59
N GLY A 52 -3.64 0.58 23.20
CA GLY A 52 -4.75 -0.35 23.07
C GLY A 52 -6.09 0.33 22.86
N SER A 53 -7.04 -0.44 22.33
CA SER A 53 -8.42 0.01 22.13
C SER A 53 -9.23 -0.16 23.41
N VAL A 54 -10.22 0.70 23.61
CA VAL A 54 -11.29 0.50 24.59
C VAL A 54 -12.51 -0.01 23.84
N ILE A 55 -12.83 -1.29 24.02
CA ILE A 55 -13.94 -1.95 23.32
C ILE A 55 -15.08 -2.25 24.28
N ALA A 56 -16.32 -2.21 23.78
CA ALA A 56 -17.47 -2.69 24.53
C ALA A 56 -17.38 -4.21 24.73
N VAL A 57 -17.70 -4.68 25.93
CA VAL A 57 -17.86 -6.11 26.22
C VAL A 57 -19.30 -6.48 25.85
N PRO A 58 -19.52 -7.36 24.84
CA PRO A 58 -20.86 -7.73 24.40
C PRO A 58 -21.72 -8.23 25.57
N GLY A 59 -22.94 -7.69 25.70
CA GLY A 59 -23.91 -8.10 26.71
C GLY A 59 -23.60 -7.68 28.16
N ALA A 60 -22.49 -6.99 28.42
CA ALA A 60 -22.06 -6.67 29.79
C ALA A 60 -22.15 -5.17 30.16
N GLY A 61 -22.55 -4.29 29.23
CA GLY A 61 -22.72 -2.85 29.48
C GLY A 61 -21.45 -2.12 29.96
N ARG A 62 -20.29 -2.77 29.84
CA ARG A 62 -18.98 -2.28 30.29
C ARG A 62 -17.99 -2.32 29.15
N THR A 63 -16.96 -1.49 29.23
CA THR A 63 -15.83 -1.54 28.30
C THR A 63 -14.68 -2.35 28.89
N ARG A 64 -13.79 -2.85 28.02
CA ARG A 64 -12.50 -3.38 28.41
C ARG A 64 -11.43 -2.79 27.51
N ARG A 65 -10.23 -2.64 28.06
CA ARG A 65 -9.05 -2.26 27.29
C ARG A 65 -8.43 -3.52 26.67
N VAL A 66 -8.06 -3.45 25.40
CA VAL A 66 -7.38 -4.53 24.67
C VAL A 66 -6.07 -3.97 24.13
N PRO A 67 -4.92 -4.52 24.55
CA PRO A 67 -3.63 -4.03 24.12
C PRO A 67 -3.42 -4.31 22.63
N TRP A 68 -2.54 -3.53 22.01
CA TRP A 68 -2.11 -3.74 20.62
C TRP A 68 -0.80 -4.50 20.50
N GLY A 69 -0.08 -4.71 21.61
CA GLY A 69 1.16 -5.46 21.63
C GLY A 69 0.98 -6.92 21.21
N GLY A 70 1.86 -7.40 20.32
CA GLY A 70 1.95 -8.81 19.95
C GLY A 70 3.09 -9.53 20.66
N ALA A 71 2.94 -10.84 20.84
CA ALA A 71 4.02 -11.70 21.31
C ALA A 71 5.19 -11.72 20.30
N GLU A 72 6.41 -11.98 20.77
CA GLU A 72 7.63 -11.94 19.94
C GLU A 72 7.55 -12.94 18.78
N GLU A 73 6.99 -14.13 19.02
CA GLU A 73 6.84 -15.18 18.02
C GLU A 73 5.93 -14.75 16.86
N GLN A 74 4.89 -13.94 17.13
CA GLN A 74 4.03 -13.40 16.07
C GLN A 74 4.73 -12.27 15.31
N GLN A 75 5.54 -11.45 15.99
CA GLN A 75 6.35 -10.42 15.34
C GLN A 75 7.38 -11.05 14.40
N ASP A 76 8.00 -12.17 14.81
CA ASP A 76 8.96 -12.91 13.98
C ASP A 76 8.32 -13.43 12.70
N VAL A 77 7.09 -13.97 12.76
CA VAL A 77 6.34 -14.36 11.55
C VAL A 77 6.18 -13.18 10.59
N VAL A 78 5.90 -11.98 11.10
CA VAL A 78 5.77 -10.76 10.27
C VAL A 78 7.12 -10.36 9.67
N ARG A 79 8.21 -10.40 10.46
CA ARG A 79 9.58 -10.13 9.97
C ARG A 79 9.96 -11.08 8.84
N GLU A 80 9.72 -12.38 9.00
CA GLU A 80 9.97 -13.38 7.96
C GLU A 80 9.16 -13.12 6.69
N CYS A 81 7.94 -12.62 6.81
CA CYS A 81 7.11 -12.27 5.64
C CYS A 81 7.63 -11.01 4.92
N PHE A 82 8.14 -10.01 5.66
CA PHE A 82 8.84 -8.88 5.05
C PHE A 82 10.09 -9.35 4.30
N GLU A 83 10.86 -10.28 4.88
CA GLU A 83 12.03 -10.87 4.22
C GLU A 83 11.65 -11.69 2.97
N GLU A 84 10.49 -12.36 2.96
CA GLU A 84 10.01 -13.06 1.74
C GLU A 84 9.72 -12.08 0.60
N TRP A 85 8.99 -10.99 0.87
CA TRP A 85 8.75 -9.94 -0.12
C TRP A 85 10.05 -9.27 -0.57
N ARG A 86 10.96 -8.97 0.36
CA ARG A 86 12.29 -8.41 0.08
C ARG A 86 13.13 -9.36 -0.79
N GLY A 87 13.05 -10.67 -0.52
CA GLY A 87 13.79 -11.72 -1.22
C GLY A 87 13.45 -11.85 -2.71
N LEU A 88 12.37 -11.21 -3.17
CA LEU A 88 12.05 -11.08 -4.60
C LEU A 88 12.99 -10.13 -5.34
N GLY A 89 13.76 -9.30 -4.62
CA GLY A 89 14.64 -8.30 -5.22
C GLY A 89 13.90 -7.05 -5.71
N ILE A 90 12.73 -6.75 -5.14
CA ILE A 90 11.98 -5.52 -5.43
C ILE A 90 12.81 -4.28 -5.09
N GLY A 91 12.59 -3.19 -5.78
CA GLY A 91 13.26 -1.91 -5.51
C GLY A 91 12.78 -1.19 -4.25
N LEU A 92 12.17 -1.89 -3.28
CA LEU A 92 11.83 -1.36 -1.96
C LEU A 92 12.69 -2.04 -0.90
N ALA A 93 12.95 -1.33 0.20
CA ALA A 93 13.58 -1.89 1.38
C ALA A 93 12.64 -1.81 2.59
N PHE A 94 12.84 -2.69 3.57
CA PHE A 94 12.10 -2.67 4.82
C PHE A 94 13.08 -2.57 5.99
N THR A 95 12.82 -1.66 6.92
CA THR A 95 13.68 -1.45 8.09
C THR A 95 12.81 -1.41 9.34
N GLU A 96 13.07 -2.30 10.30
CA GLU A 96 12.42 -2.22 11.60
C GLU A 96 13.00 -1.06 12.41
N VAL A 97 12.13 -0.21 12.96
CA VAL A 97 12.50 0.90 13.83
C VAL A 97 11.81 0.76 15.19
N ARG A 98 12.43 1.30 16.23
CA ARG A 98 11.87 1.29 17.60
C ARG A 98 10.94 2.45 17.87
N ASP A 99 11.18 3.59 17.22
CA ASP A 99 10.35 4.77 17.40
C ASP A 99 9.22 4.80 16.37
N ARG A 100 7.98 4.75 16.84
CA ARG A 100 6.79 4.81 15.99
C ARG A 100 6.68 6.09 15.17
N SER A 101 7.28 7.20 15.62
CA SER A 101 7.27 8.43 14.83
C SER A 101 8.22 8.39 13.63
N GLU A 102 9.07 7.38 13.56
CA GLU A 102 9.97 7.11 12.44
C GLU A 102 9.44 5.98 11.53
N ALA A 103 8.23 5.44 11.80
CA ALA A 103 7.66 4.31 11.07
C ALA A 103 6.48 4.72 10.17
N GLU A 104 6.56 4.42 8.88
CA GLU A 104 5.39 4.50 7.98
C GLU A 104 4.36 3.40 8.30
N LEU A 105 4.83 2.19 8.64
CA LEU A 105 3.99 1.04 8.96
C LEU A 105 4.01 0.74 10.47
N ARG A 106 2.85 0.82 11.13
CA ARG A 106 2.71 0.64 12.59
C ARG A 106 1.78 -0.54 12.85
N ILE A 107 2.35 -1.64 13.34
CA ILE A 107 1.74 -2.97 13.31
C ILE A 107 1.27 -3.38 14.71
N GLY A 108 -0.04 -3.63 14.86
CA GLY A 108 -0.65 -4.15 16.08
C GLY A 108 -1.19 -5.56 15.96
N PHE A 109 -1.53 -6.16 17.09
CA PHE A 109 -2.00 -7.55 17.21
C PHE A 109 -3.28 -7.66 18.05
N GLN A 110 -4.23 -6.74 17.83
CA GLN A 110 -5.46 -6.71 18.59
C GLN A 110 -6.36 -7.89 18.21
N LEU A 111 -6.39 -8.91 19.08
CA LEU A 111 -7.24 -10.09 18.92
C LEU A 111 -8.72 -9.71 18.76
N GLY A 112 -9.36 -10.25 17.72
CA GLY A 112 -10.79 -10.04 17.44
C GLY A 112 -11.13 -8.74 16.71
N ASP A 113 -10.14 -7.91 16.36
CA ASP A 113 -10.33 -6.68 15.57
C ASP A 113 -10.29 -6.92 14.05
N GLY A 114 -10.17 -8.20 13.64
CA GLY A 114 -9.87 -8.60 12.27
C GLY A 114 -8.40 -8.33 11.89
N SER A 115 -7.99 -8.82 10.73
CA SER A 115 -6.68 -8.50 10.15
C SER A 115 -6.86 -7.52 8.99
N TRP A 116 -6.02 -6.50 8.90
CA TRP A 116 -6.11 -5.45 7.87
C TRP A 116 -4.81 -4.65 7.78
N SER A 117 -4.63 -3.93 6.66
CA SER A 117 -3.55 -2.97 6.46
C SER A 117 -4.04 -1.77 5.67
N ALA A 118 -3.45 -0.60 5.90
CA ALA A 118 -3.50 0.51 4.97
C ALA A 118 -2.89 0.08 3.63
N VAL A 119 -3.42 0.63 2.53
CA VAL A 119 -3.01 0.25 1.18
C VAL A 119 -1.92 1.20 0.68
N GLY A 120 -0.69 0.69 0.53
CA GLY A 120 0.43 1.48 0.03
C GLY A 120 0.62 2.81 0.79
N ARG A 121 0.74 3.90 0.05
CA ARG A 121 0.94 5.28 0.55
C ARG A 121 -0.22 5.82 1.39
N ASP A 122 -1.37 5.17 1.44
CA ASP A 122 -2.45 5.58 2.34
C ASP A 122 -2.04 5.44 3.82
N ALA A 123 -1.02 4.63 4.13
CA ALA A 123 -0.38 4.56 5.44
C ALA A 123 0.14 5.93 5.93
N LEU A 124 0.55 6.82 5.02
CA LEU A 124 1.05 8.17 5.35
C LEU A 124 -0.04 9.12 5.85
N ARG A 125 -1.32 8.78 5.66
CA ARG A 125 -2.47 9.58 6.11
C ARG A 125 -2.93 9.22 7.53
N VAL A 126 -2.47 8.09 8.05
CA VAL A 126 -2.86 7.56 9.35
C VAL A 126 -2.04 8.26 10.44
N GLY A 127 -2.69 8.61 11.56
CA GLY A 127 -2.01 9.28 12.68
C GLY A 127 -0.84 8.48 13.25
N VAL A 128 0.16 9.18 13.80
CA VAL A 128 1.38 8.57 14.36
C VAL A 128 1.13 7.64 15.55
N HIS A 129 -0.01 7.79 16.23
CA HIS A 129 -0.42 6.96 17.36
C HIS A 129 -1.44 5.88 16.98
N GLU A 130 -1.75 5.74 15.69
CA GLU A 130 -2.71 4.78 15.17
C GLU A 130 -1.98 3.66 14.42
N ARG A 131 -2.57 2.47 14.45
CA ARG A 131 -2.13 1.31 13.67
C ARG A 131 -2.35 1.59 12.18
N THR A 132 -1.38 1.23 11.35
CA THR A 132 -1.58 1.13 9.90
C THR A 132 -1.81 -0.31 9.46
N MET A 133 -1.55 -1.28 10.34
CA MET A 133 -1.76 -2.69 10.10
C MET A 133 -2.15 -3.37 11.42
N ASN A 134 -3.05 -4.34 11.35
CA ASN A 134 -3.43 -5.16 12.48
C ASN A 134 -3.50 -6.65 12.11
N PHE A 135 -3.09 -7.49 13.04
CA PHE A 135 -3.35 -8.92 13.01
C PHE A 135 -4.36 -9.29 14.10
N GLY A 136 -5.50 -9.83 13.67
CA GLY A 136 -6.65 -10.08 14.53
C GLY A 136 -6.67 -11.45 15.19
N TRP A 137 -5.65 -12.28 14.96
CA TRP A 137 -5.52 -13.65 15.43
C TRP A 137 -4.06 -14.12 15.41
N ASP A 138 -3.83 -15.29 16.00
CA ASP A 138 -2.50 -15.87 16.17
C ASP A 138 -1.89 -16.31 14.83
N LEU A 139 -0.82 -15.62 14.42
CA LEU A 139 -0.08 -15.91 13.19
C LEU A 139 0.80 -17.17 13.26
N THR A 140 1.07 -17.68 14.46
CA THR A 140 1.92 -18.87 14.65
C THR A 140 1.15 -20.17 14.39
N ALA A 141 -0.18 -20.10 14.34
CA ALA A 141 -1.01 -21.25 14.03
C ALA A 141 -0.79 -21.72 12.57
N PRO A 142 -0.92 -23.03 12.28
CA PRO A 142 -0.67 -23.57 10.95
C PRO A 142 -1.47 -22.85 9.86
N GLY A 143 -0.77 -22.34 8.84
CA GLY A 143 -1.37 -21.62 7.70
C GLY A 143 -1.62 -20.12 7.94
N GLU A 144 -1.60 -19.64 9.19
CA GLU A 144 -1.94 -18.24 9.49
C GLU A 144 -0.85 -17.24 9.08
N ARG A 145 0.38 -17.71 8.84
CA ARG A 145 1.44 -16.95 8.18
C ARG A 145 0.99 -16.32 6.85
N ALA A 146 0.08 -16.97 6.11
CA ALA A 146 -0.48 -16.42 4.87
C ALA A 146 -1.15 -15.06 5.10
N THR A 147 -1.74 -14.84 6.28
CA THR A 147 -2.34 -13.55 6.66
C THR A 147 -1.27 -12.45 6.70
N ALA A 148 -0.07 -12.71 7.22
CA ALA A 148 1.02 -11.74 7.24
C ALA A 148 1.49 -11.36 5.84
N LEU A 149 1.69 -12.35 4.96
CA LEU A 149 2.01 -12.09 3.56
C LEU A 149 0.94 -11.23 2.86
N HIS A 150 -0.33 -11.54 3.09
CA HIS A 150 -1.47 -10.80 2.55
C HIS A 150 -1.52 -9.35 3.03
N GLN A 151 -1.36 -9.10 4.34
CA GLN A 151 -1.38 -7.74 4.87
C GLN A 151 -0.18 -6.92 4.38
N ILE A 152 0.99 -7.54 4.22
CA ILE A 152 2.15 -6.87 3.60
C ILE A 152 1.88 -6.58 2.12
N GLY A 153 1.18 -7.47 1.39
CA GLY A 153 0.71 -7.21 0.03
C GLY A 153 -0.14 -5.93 -0.08
N HIS A 154 -1.06 -5.71 0.85
CA HIS A 154 -1.78 -4.43 0.96
C HIS A 154 -0.85 -3.25 1.23
N ALA A 155 0.10 -3.38 2.17
CA ALA A 155 1.09 -2.33 2.44
C ALA A 155 1.96 -2.01 1.22
N LEU A 156 2.10 -2.94 0.27
CA LEU A 156 2.75 -2.74 -1.03
C LEU A 156 1.82 -2.19 -2.12
N GLY A 157 0.52 -2.02 -1.83
CA GLY A 157 -0.47 -1.42 -2.71
C GLY A 157 -1.45 -2.41 -3.36
N MET A 158 -1.32 -3.71 -3.09
CA MET A 158 -2.21 -4.72 -3.67
C MET A 158 -3.63 -4.65 -3.07
N LEU A 159 -4.63 -5.00 -3.87
CA LEU A 159 -6.02 -5.12 -3.44
C LEU A 159 -6.51 -6.57 -3.52
N HIS A 160 -7.71 -6.85 -3.03
CA HIS A 160 -8.26 -8.20 -3.08
C HIS A 160 -8.56 -8.69 -4.50
N GLU A 161 -8.14 -9.91 -4.78
CA GLU A 161 -8.18 -10.50 -6.12
C GLU A 161 -9.61 -10.85 -6.57
N HIS A 162 -10.48 -11.29 -5.64
CA HIS A 162 -11.88 -11.62 -5.94
C HIS A 162 -12.75 -10.41 -6.27
N GLN A 163 -12.33 -9.22 -5.86
CA GLN A 163 -13.02 -7.96 -6.16
C GLN A 163 -12.64 -7.43 -7.55
N SER A 164 -11.68 -8.06 -8.23
CA SER A 164 -11.36 -7.74 -9.62
C SER A 164 -12.60 -7.91 -10.52
N PRO A 165 -12.93 -6.95 -11.39
CA PRO A 165 -13.95 -7.12 -12.42
C PRO A 165 -13.57 -8.23 -13.41
N TYR A 166 -12.27 -8.54 -13.55
CA TYR A 166 -11.77 -9.62 -14.41
C TYR A 166 -11.95 -11.02 -13.81
N ALA A 167 -12.37 -11.13 -12.54
CA ALA A 167 -12.64 -12.42 -11.91
C ALA A 167 -13.84 -13.14 -12.52
N GLY A 168 -14.78 -12.40 -13.13
CA GLY A 168 -16.01 -12.98 -13.66
C GLY A 168 -16.88 -13.66 -12.58
N ILE A 169 -16.57 -13.42 -11.29
CA ILE A 169 -17.31 -14.02 -10.18
C ILE A 169 -18.71 -13.40 -10.12
N HIS A 170 -19.70 -14.25 -10.27
CA HIS A 170 -21.09 -13.98 -9.93
C HIS A 170 -21.39 -14.64 -8.58
N TRP A 171 -21.65 -13.81 -7.58
CA TRP A 171 -21.93 -14.23 -6.22
C TRP A 171 -23.40 -14.66 -6.04
N ASP A 172 -23.63 -15.59 -5.12
CA ASP A 172 -24.92 -15.65 -4.41
C ASP A 172 -24.84 -14.67 -3.24
N ASP A 173 -25.24 -13.41 -3.49
CA ASP A 173 -25.11 -12.32 -2.53
C ASP A 173 -25.72 -12.67 -1.15
N GLU A 174 -26.91 -13.27 -1.11
CA GLU A 174 -27.57 -13.62 0.15
C GLU A 174 -26.84 -14.74 0.88
N ALA A 175 -26.30 -15.73 0.17
CA ALA A 175 -25.46 -16.75 0.77
C ALA A 175 -24.18 -16.13 1.37
N VAL A 176 -23.54 -15.19 0.66
CA VAL A 176 -22.35 -14.48 1.15
C VAL A 176 -22.68 -13.65 2.40
N TYR A 177 -23.80 -12.92 2.40
CA TYR A 177 -24.24 -12.17 3.58
C TYR A 177 -24.53 -13.09 4.77
N ALA A 178 -25.20 -14.22 4.55
CA ALA A 178 -25.53 -15.18 5.60
C ALA A 178 -24.26 -15.83 6.20
N GLU A 179 -23.32 -16.24 5.35
CA GLU A 179 -22.04 -16.84 5.77
C GLU A 179 -21.24 -15.86 6.64
N LEU A 180 -21.09 -14.61 6.19
CA LEU A 180 -20.25 -13.63 6.88
C LEU A 180 -20.91 -12.97 8.11
N ALA A 181 -22.24 -13.02 8.22
CA ALA A 181 -22.94 -12.65 9.45
C ALA A 181 -22.72 -13.66 10.60
N GLY A 182 -22.36 -14.90 10.25
CA GLY A 182 -22.03 -15.96 11.21
C GLY A 182 -20.63 -15.81 11.84
N PRO A 183 -20.32 -16.63 12.86
CA PRO A 183 -18.96 -16.72 13.39
C PRO A 183 -17.99 -17.29 12.34
N PRO A 184 -16.70 -16.89 12.37
CA PRO A 184 -16.07 -16.00 13.33
C PRO A 184 -16.17 -14.51 12.97
N ASN A 185 -16.77 -14.16 11.83
CA ASN A 185 -16.67 -12.82 11.25
C ASN A 185 -17.67 -11.83 11.86
N HIS A 186 -18.94 -12.23 11.99
CA HIS A 186 -20.02 -11.37 12.51
C HIS A 186 -20.13 -10.02 11.77
N TRP A 187 -19.96 -10.03 10.45
CA TRP A 187 -19.97 -8.82 9.65
C TRP A 187 -21.39 -8.31 9.38
N SER A 188 -21.52 -6.99 9.33
CA SER A 188 -22.71 -6.35 8.77
C SER A 188 -22.74 -6.54 7.26
N ARG A 189 -23.93 -6.39 6.66
CA ARG A 189 -24.07 -6.38 5.20
C ARG A 189 -23.18 -5.33 4.56
N ASP A 190 -23.08 -4.13 5.13
CA ASP A 190 -22.21 -3.08 4.59
C ASP A 190 -20.73 -3.50 4.59
N ARG A 191 -20.25 -4.12 5.67
CA ARG A 191 -18.86 -4.59 5.72
C ARG A 191 -18.61 -5.71 4.70
N THR A 192 -19.54 -6.67 4.59
CA THR A 192 -19.51 -7.74 3.59
C THR A 192 -19.49 -7.19 2.18
N PHE A 193 -20.35 -6.20 1.89
CA PHE A 193 -20.40 -5.57 0.58
C PHE A 193 -19.05 -4.95 0.22
N HIS A 194 -18.47 -4.15 1.10
CA HIS A 194 -17.21 -3.46 0.83
C HIS A 194 -15.99 -4.39 0.71
N ASN A 195 -15.98 -5.53 1.43
CA ASN A 195 -14.81 -6.42 1.46
C ASN A 195 -14.91 -7.60 0.49
N VAL A 196 -16.11 -7.95 0.02
CA VAL A 196 -16.34 -9.15 -0.80
C VAL A 196 -17.07 -8.85 -2.10
N LEU A 197 -18.21 -8.15 -2.03
CA LEU A 197 -19.13 -8.07 -3.17
C LEU A 197 -18.81 -6.90 -4.11
N CYS A 198 -18.36 -5.77 -3.57
CA CYS A 198 -18.08 -4.60 -4.39
C CYS A 198 -16.88 -4.87 -5.30
N LYS A 199 -17.00 -4.40 -6.54
CA LYS A 199 -15.94 -4.50 -7.53
C LYS A 199 -15.02 -3.30 -7.43
N ILE A 200 -13.73 -3.57 -7.54
CA ILE A 200 -12.69 -2.54 -7.64
C ILE A 200 -12.74 -1.92 -9.03
N ASP A 201 -12.37 -0.65 -9.13
CA ASP A 201 -12.19 0.02 -10.41
C ASP A 201 -11.16 -0.74 -11.28
N PRO A 202 -11.42 -1.02 -12.58
CA PRO A 202 -10.50 -1.74 -13.44
C PRO A 202 -9.07 -1.18 -13.49
N ASP A 203 -8.89 0.11 -13.20
CA ASP A 203 -7.58 0.77 -13.19
C ASP A 203 -6.82 0.61 -11.85
N GLU A 204 -7.46 0.04 -10.83
CA GLU A 204 -6.91 -0.19 -9.48
C GLU A 204 -6.54 -1.66 -9.21
N VAL A 205 -6.90 -2.57 -10.12
CA VAL A 205 -6.71 -4.01 -9.92
C VAL A 205 -5.23 -4.40 -9.98
N ASN A 206 -4.90 -5.56 -9.40
CA ASN A 206 -3.54 -6.10 -9.45
C ASN A 206 -3.15 -6.55 -10.87
N GLY A 207 -4.11 -6.98 -11.68
CA GLY A 207 -3.85 -7.45 -13.04
C GLY A 207 -5.11 -7.56 -13.87
N SER A 208 -4.92 -7.66 -15.18
CA SER A 208 -6.01 -7.81 -16.17
C SER A 208 -6.53 -9.25 -16.30
N VAL A 209 -5.96 -10.19 -15.54
CA VAL A 209 -6.37 -11.59 -15.48
C VAL A 209 -6.51 -11.96 -14.01
N TRP A 210 -7.62 -12.60 -13.67
CA TRP A 210 -7.87 -13.05 -12.30
C TRP A 210 -6.98 -14.23 -11.92
N ASP A 211 -6.31 -14.11 -10.78
CA ASP A 211 -5.47 -15.16 -10.20
C ASP A 211 -6.12 -15.80 -8.95
N PRO A 212 -6.80 -16.95 -9.08
CA PRO A 212 -7.41 -17.64 -7.94
C PRO A 212 -6.36 -18.24 -6.96
N GLN A 213 -5.07 -18.21 -7.30
CA GLN A 213 -3.97 -18.68 -6.46
C GLN A 213 -3.22 -17.54 -5.76
N SER A 214 -3.58 -16.29 -6.03
CA SER A 214 -2.96 -15.12 -5.43
C SER A 214 -3.03 -15.16 -3.91
N ILE A 215 -2.00 -14.62 -3.25
CA ILE A 215 -2.04 -14.35 -1.81
C ILE A 215 -3.17 -13.38 -1.44
N MET A 216 -3.58 -12.52 -2.38
CA MET A 216 -4.65 -11.54 -2.22
C MET A 216 -6.05 -12.11 -2.48
N GLN A 217 -6.15 -13.38 -2.90
CA GLN A 217 -7.42 -14.09 -3.07
C GLN A 217 -7.91 -14.61 -1.71
N TYR A 218 -9.18 -14.37 -1.40
CA TYR A 218 -9.82 -14.99 -0.25
C TYR A 218 -10.17 -16.45 -0.51
N ALA A 219 -10.06 -17.28 0.52
CA ALA A 219 -10.60 -18.62 0.49
C ALA A 219 -12.12 -18.57 0.69
N PHE A 220 -12.90 -19.08 -0.26
CA PHE A 220 -14.36 -19.11 -0.18
C PHE A 220 -14.85 -20.56 -0.06
N PRO A 221 -15.73 -20.89 0.90
CA PRO A 221 -16.35 -22.21 0.95
C PRO A 221 -17.29 -22.45 -0.25
N PRO A 222 -17.68 -23.71 -0.50
CA PRO A 222 -18.70 -24.04 -1.50
C PRO A 222 -20.01 -23.29 -1.27
N GLY A 223 -20.75 -23.02 -2.35
CA GLY A 223 -22.12 -22.47 -2.27
C GLY A 223 -22.23 -20.95 -2.23
N LEU A 224 -21.11 -20.22 -2.25
CA LEU A 224 -21.12 -18.75 -2.33
C LEU A 224 -21.03 -18.21 -3.76
N ILE A 225 -20.45 -18.99 -4.67
CA ILE A 225 -20.15 -18.57 -6.04
C ILE A 225 -21.09 -19.31 -6.98
N LEU A 226 -21.83 -18.56 -7.81
CA LEU A 226 -22.71 -19.10 -8.85
C LEU A 226 -21.95 -19.35 -10.15
N GLU A 227 -21.04 -18.43 -10.51
CA GLU A 227 -20.16 -18.52 -11.67
C GLU A 227 -18.78 -17.95 -11.33
N PRO A 228 -17.68 -18.49 -11.91
CA PRO A 228 -17.65 -19.61 -12.86
C PRO A 228 -18.01 -20.96 -12.21
N GLU A 229 -18.62 -21.89 -12.98
CA GLU A 229 -19.11 -23.18 -12.45
C GLU A 229 -18.01 -23.98 -11.74
N GLN A 230 -16.77 -23.93 -12.24
CA GLN A 230 -15.61 -24.60 -11.64
C GLN A 230 -15.30 -24.15 -10.21
N TYR A 231 -15.78 -22.97 -9.78
CA TYR A 231 -15.57 -22.43 -8.43
C TYR A 231 -16.82 -22.51 -7.53
N ARG A 232 -17.92 -23.16 -7.98
CA ARG A 232 -19.08 -23.47 -7.11
C ARG A 232 -18.69 -24.32 -5.90
N GLY A 233 -17.65 -25.15 -6.06
CA GLY A 233 -17.04 -25.94 -4.99
C GLY A 233 -16.17 -25.14 -4.01
N GLY A 234 -16.06 -23.83 -4.19
CA GLY A 234 -15.21 -22.96 -3.39
C GLY A 234 -13.90 -22.56 -4.08
N VAL A 235 -13.19 -21.64 -3.44
CA VAL A 235 -11.86 -21.15 -3.85
C VAL A 235 -10.90 -21.39 -2.69
N HIS A 236 -9.76 -22.01 -2.96
CA HIS A 236 -8.81 -22.44 -1.94
C HIS A 236 -7.37 -22.07 -2.36
N PRO A 237 -6.97 -20.79 -2.21
CA PRO A 237 -5.60 -20.38 -2.51
C PRO A 237 -4.61 -21.07 -1.56
N PRO A 238 -3.35 -21.30 -1.99
CA PRO A 238 -2.36 -22.07 -1.24
C PRO A 238 -1.81 -21.33 0.00
N GLY A 239 -2.03 -20.02 0.12
CA GLY A 239 -1.47 -19.20 1.19
C GLY A 239 0.01 -18.82 0.98
N THR A 240 0.44 -18.77 -0.29
CA THR A 240 1.80 -18.38 -0.70
C THR A 240 1.73 -17.36 -1.84
N LEU A 241 2.84 -16.68 -2.13
CA LEU A 241 2.91 -15.73 -3.25
C LEU A 241 2.84 -16.48 -4.59
N SER A 242 1.84 -16.15 -5.40
CA SER A 242 1.69 -16.67 -6.75
C SER A 242 2.72 -16.04 -7.72
N PRO A 243 2.88 -16.59 -8.95
CA PRO A 243 3.66 -15.94 -9.99
C PRO A 243 3.14 -14.53 -10.34
N ALA A 244 1.82 -14.33 -10.37
CA ALA A 244 1.22 -13.04 -10.68
C ALA A 244 1.45 -12.00 -9.57
N ASP A 245 1.40 -12.41 -8.30
CA ASP A 245 1.73 -11.55 -7.16
C ASP A 245 3.16 -10.99 -7.29
N LYS A 246 4.11 -11.86 -7.63
CA LYS A 246 5.53 -11.51 -7.80
C LYS A 246 5.73 -10.59 -8.99
N GLU A 247 5.08 -10.88 -10.11
CA GLU A 247 5.14 -10.03 -11.31
C GLU A 247 4.57 -8.64 -11.03
N PHE A 248 3.44 -8.55 -10.32
CA PHE A 248 2.83 -7.28 -9.96
C PHE A 248 3.80 -6.38 -9.18
N VAL A 249 4.40 -6.90 -8.10
CA VAL A 249 5.32 -6.09 -7.29
C VAL A 249 6.61 -5.77 -8.03
N LEU A 250 7.15 -6.67 -8.85
CA LEU A 250 8.34 -6.40 -9.65
C LEU A 250 8.10 -5.38 -10.76
N ARG A 251 6.87 -5.30 -11.29
CA ARG A 251 6.49 -4.28 -12.27
C ARG A 251 6.44 -2.89 -11.66
N TRP A 252 5.87 -2.76 -10.46
CA TRP A 252 5.74 -1.47 -9.76
C TRP A 252 7.00 -1.04 -9.01
N TYR A 253 7.78 -2.02 -8.57
CA TYR A 253 9.01 -1.86 -7.79
C TYR A 253 10.14 -2.64 -8.45
N PRO A 254 10.55 -2.27 -9.68
CA PRO A 254 11.60 -3.00 -10.38
C PRO A 254 12.89 -3.00 -9.57
N PRO A 255 13.70 -4.08 -9.65
CA PRO A 255 14.98 -4.14 -8.98
C PRO A 255 15.80 -2.89 -9.29
N ALA A 256 16.13 -2.14 -8.25
CA ALA A 256 17.02 -1.00 -8.36
C ALA A 256 18.40 -1.44 -7.89
N ASP A 257 19.36 -1.50 -8.82
CA ASP A 257 20.75 -1.27 -8.40
C ASP A 257 20.81 0.13 -7.77
N PRO A 258 21.79 0.45 -6.91
CA PRO A 258 21.99 1.80 -6.43
C PRO A 258 22.95 2.57 -7.35
N PRO A 259 22.54 3.09 -8.54
CA PRO A 259 23.32 4.14 -9.14
C PRO A 259 23.24 5.33 -8.19
N ARG A 260 24.39 5.99 -7.95
CA ARG A 260 24.36 7.30 -7.29
C ARG A 260 23.53 8.22 -8.17
N PRO A 261 22.37 8.72 -7.73
CA PRO A 261 21.53 9.54 -8.58
C PRO A 261 22.29 10.79 -9.02
N PRO A 262 22.11 11.27 -10.26
CA PRO A 262 22.74 12.50 -10.72
C PRO A 262 22.32 13.68 -9.83
N ALA A 263 23.20 14.68 -9.73
CA ALA A 263 22.91 15.86 -8.94
C ALA A 263 21.86 16.75 -9.64
N LEU A 264 20.78 17.07 -8.93
CA LEU A 264 19.84 18.13 -9.32
C LEU A 264 20.36 19.46 -8.77
N VAL A 265 21.17 20.13 -9.60
CA VAL A 265 21.81 21.41 -9.23
C VAL A 265 20.74 22.51 -9.18
N PRO A 266 20.67 23.31 -8.10
CA PRO A 266 19.70 24.40 -8.01
C PRO A 266 19.76 25.35 -9.22
N PHE A 267 18.58 25.79 -9.69
CA PHE A 267 18.36 26.62 -10.87
C PHE A 267 18.81 25.99 -12.21
N ARG A 268 19.00 24.67 -12.28
CA ARG A 268 19.20 23.95 -13.54
C ARG A 268 18.08 22.94 -13.74
N SER A 269 17.32 23.12 -14.82
CA SER A 269 16.31 22.16 -15.22
C SER A 269 16.94 20.92 -15.86
N VAL A 270 16.39 19.75 -15.57
CA VAL A 270 16.76 18.48 -16.19
C VAL A 270 15.55 17.90 -16.91
N PRO A 271 15.61 17.67 -18.24
CA PRO A 271 14.54 16.98 -18.96
C PRO A 271 14.32 15.56 -18.41
N LEU A 272 13.06 15.17 -18.29
CA LEU A 272 12.62 13.84 -17.88
C LEU A 272 12.19 13.07 -19.14
N GLY A 273 13.01 12.13 -19.58
CA GLY A 273 12.68 11.20 -20.67
C GLY A 273 11.95 9.97 -20.14
N LEU A 274 10.85 10.16 -19.41
CA LEU A 274 10.12 9.09 -18.73
C LEU A 274 8.90 8.64 -19.55
N GLY A 275 8.68 7.32 -19.60
CA GLY A 275 7.42 6.70 -19.97
C GLY A 275 6.47 6.51 -18.79
N PRO A 276 5.20 6.11 -19.04
CA PRO A 276 4.25 5.81 -17.97
C PRO A 276 4.76 4.76 -16.98
N GLY A 277 4.71 5.07 -15.69
CA GLY A 277 5.21 4.23 -14.60
C GLY A 277 6.72 4.32 -14.36
N GLU A 278 7.49 4.89 -15.30
CA GLU A 278 8.92 5.07 -15.14
C GLU A 278 9.25 6.16 -14.12
N GLN A 279 10.46 6.08 -13.59
CA GLN A 279 10.93 6.94 -12.51
C GLN A 279 12.32 7.50 -12.80
N ALA A 280 12.52 8.76 -12.40
CA ALA A 280 13.84 9.39 -12.34
C ALA A 280 14.18 9.76 -10.89
N ASP A 281 15.43 9.50 -10.52
CA ASP A 281 15.98 9.80 -9.20
C ASP A 281 17.07 10.86 -9.33
N PHE A 282 17.09 11.81 -8.40
CA PHE A 282 18.14 12.82 -8.31
C PHE A 282 18.58 13.06 -6.87
N ARG A 283 19.81 13.54 -6.73
CA ARG A 283 20.39 13.95 -5.45
C ARG A 283 20.45 15.46 -5.35
N ILE A 284 20.09 16.02 -4.20
CA ILE A 284 20.21 17.44 -3.90
C ILE A 284 21.16 17.60 -2.72
N ASP A 285 22.30 18.25 -2.95
CA ASP A 285 23.21 18.73 -1.90
C ASP A 285 23.08 20.27 -1.84
N PRO A 286 22.27 20.84 -0.92
CA PRO A 286 21.99 22.27 -0.90
C PRO A 286 23.26 23.09 -0.60
N PRO A 287 23.60 24.10 -1.42
CA PRO A 287 24.79 24.94 -1.21
C PRO A 287 24.67 25.87 0.02
N GLU A 288 23.45 26.16 0.45
CA GLU A 288 23.11 27.03 1.59
C GLU A 288 21.83 26.55 2.29
N THR A 289 21.64 26.93 3.56
CA THR A 289 20.42 26.58 4.29
C THR A 289 19.33 27.60 4.01
N ARG A 290 18.32 27.21 3.23
CA ARG A 290 17.17 28.06 2.91
C ARG A 290 15.98 27.23 2.48
N ASP A 291 14.89 27.90 2.15
CA ASP A 291 13.73 27.28 1.54
C ASP A 291 14.02 27.07 0.05
N TYR A 292 13.78 25.84 -0.41
CA TYR A 292 13.86 25.45 -1.81
C TYR A 292 12.49 24.96 -2.25
N THR A 293 12.21 25.12 -3.54
CA THR A 293 11.13 24.42 -4.21
C THR A 293 11.72 23.40 -5.16
N VAL A 294 11.28 22.15 -5.04
CA VAL A 294 11.57 21.10 -6.04
C VAL A 294 10.26 20.75 -6.73
N GLY A 295 10.28 20.67 -8.05
CA GLY A 295 9.06 20.36 -8.78
C GLY A 295 9.31 20.02 -10.24
N THR A 296 8.28 19.45 -10.82
CA THR A 296 8.20 19.19 -12.26
C THR A 296 7.54 20.36 -12.98
N PHE A 297 7.74 20.43 -14.29
CA PHE A 297 6.99 21.29 -15.19
C PHE A 297 6.97 20.68 -16.58
N GLY A 298 5.93 21.02 -17.36
CA GLY A 298 5.68 20.44 -18.67
C GLY A 298 4.31 19.77 -18.75
N ASP A 299 4.14 18.91 -19.74
CA ASP A 299 2.90 18.21 -20.04
C ASP A 299 2.93 16.75 -19.52
N GLY A 300 2.89 16.58 -18.19
CA GLY A 300 2.78 15.27 -17.57
C GLY A 300 2.25 15.28 -16.15
N ASP A 301 1.68 14.15 -15.74
CA ASP A 301 1.20 13.89 -14.38
C ASP A 301 2.28 13.14 -13.63
N THR A 302 2.70 13.70 -12.51
CA THR A 302 3.83 13.20 -11.75
C THR A 302 3.52 13.15 -10.27
N VAL A 303 4.09 12.15 -9.61
CA VAL A 303 4.33 12.22 -8.18
C VAL A 303 5.80 12.57 -7.94
N VAL A 304 6.03 13.60 -7.13
CA VAL A 304 7.35 14.01 -6.66
C VAL A 304 7.43 13.61 -5.19
N VAL A 305 8.51 12.93 -4.80
CA VAL A 305 8.76 12.55 -3.41
C VAL A 305 10.17 12.98 -3.02
N LEU A 306 10.26 13.70 -1.91
CA LEU A 306 11.50 14.20 -1.33
C LEU A 306 11.85 13.39 -0.09
N PHE A 307 13.11 12.97 -0.02
CA PHE A 307 13.69 12.24 1.09
C PHE A 307 14.88 13.01 1.66
N GLU A 308 15.09 12.93 2.96
CA GLU A 308 16.31 13.36 3.64
C GLU A 308 17.18 12.14 3.97
N GLU A 309 18.47 12.19 3.66
CA GLU A 309 19.41 11.15 4.11
C GLU A 309 19.68 11.31 5.60
N ARG A 310 19.39 10.27 6.39
CA ARG A 310 19.76 10.17 7.80
C ARG A 310 20.48 8.85 8.03
N ASP A 311 21.68 8.92 8.59
CA ASP A 311 22.51 7.75 8.87
C ASP A 311 22.74 6.82 7.65
N GLY A 312 22.80 7.41 6.46
CA GLY A 312 23.01 6.69 5.19
C GLY A 312 21.72 6.13 4.54
N GLU A 313 20.55 6.36 5.15
CA GLU A 313 19.27 5.89 4.65
C GLU A 313 18.34 7.05 4.25
N PRO A 314 17.62 6.97 3.12
CA PRO A 314 16.59 7.93 2.76
C PRO A 314 15.37 7.83 3.68
N ARG A 315 15.00 8.94 4.34
CA ARG A 315 13.81 9.10 5.17
C ARG A 315 12.79 9.97 4.46
N PHE A 316 11.53 9.54 4.39
CA PHE A 316 10.47 10.32 3.75
C PHE A 316 10.36 11.70 4.41
N LEU A 317 10.39 12.76 3.60
CA LEU A 317 10.25 14.14 4.08
C LEU A 317 8.94 14.75 3.62
N ALA A 318 8.63 14.63 2.33
CA ALA A 318 7.40 15.16 1.75
C ALA A 318 7.10 14.47 0.41
N GLY A 319 5.83 14.48 0.01
CA GLY A 319 5.40 14.00 -1.31
C GLY A 319 4.25 14.85 -1.84
N HIS A 320 4.24 15.07 -3.14
CA HIS A 320 3.15 15.77 -3.83
C HIS A 320 2.80 15.04 -5.13
N ASP A 321 1.52 14.76 -5.30
CA ASP A 321 0.91 14.19 -6.48
C ASP A 321 0.07 15.31 -7.12
N ASP A 322 0.31 15.64 -8.39
CA ASP A 322 -0.44 16.70 -9.06
C ASP A 322 -1.89 16.34 -9.40
N GLY A 323 -2.28 15.07 -9.22
CA GLY A 323 -3.65 14.61 -9.25
C GLY A 323 -4.37 14.88 -10.56
N GLY A 324 -3.65 14.91 -11.69
CA GLY A 324 -4.25 15.20 -13.00
C GLY A 324 -4.55 16.68 -13.24
N THR A 325 -4.09 17.59 -12.38
CA THR A 325 -4.35 19.02 -12.57
C THR A 325 -3.42 19.61 -13.65
N PRO A 326 -3.76 20.76 -14.26
CA PRO A 326 -2.83 21.49 -15.12
C PRO A 326 -1.61 22.06 -14.39
N ARG A 327 -1.58 21.97 -13.05
CA ARG A 327 -0.42 22.37 -12.24
C ARG A 327 0.46 21.15 -12.06
N ASN A 328 1.77 21.35 -12.15
CA ASN A 328 2.72 20.29 -11.91
C ASN A 328 3.00 20.09 -10.42
N ALA A 329 3.49 18.90 -10.06
CA ALA A 329 3.80 18.56 -8.68
C ALA A 329 5.00 19.36 -8.16
N THR A 330 4.81 20.04 -7.02
CA THR A 330 5.85 20.84 -6.37
C THR A 330 5.88 20.60 -4.86
N ILE A 331 7.07 20.63 -4.29
CA ILE A 331 7.33 20.53 -2.85
C ILE A 331 8.18 21.73 -2.43
N ALA A 332 7.67 22.52 -1.49
CA ALA A 332 8.45 23.53 -0.80
C ALA A 332 9.00 22.95 0.51
N ALA A 333 10.32 23.00 0.69
CA ALA A 333 10.97 22.49 1.89
C ALA A 333 12.21 23.30 2.25
N ARG A 334 12.46 23.46 3.56
CA ARG A 334 13.70 24.05 4.05
C ARG A 334 14.82 23.02 4.03
N LEU A 335 15.75 23.14 3.08
CA LEU A 335 16.90 22.24 2.96
C LEU A 335 18.09 22.84 3.70
N VAL A 336 18.85 21.99 4.40
CA VAL A 336 19.96 22.41 5.27
C VAL A 336 21.29 22.09 4.62
N LYS A 337 22.16 23.10 4.51
CA LYS A 337 23.53 22.94 3.99
C LYS A 337 24.27 21.84 4.76
N GLY A 338 24.95 20.98 4.00
CA GLY A 338 25.72 19.85 4.55
C GLY A 338 24.89 18.60 4.84
N ARG A 339 23.55 18.66 4.69
CA ARG A 339 22.69 17.48 4.58
C ARG A 339 22.53 17.08 3.12
N ARG A 340 22.03 15.87 2.91
CA ARG A 340 21.75 15.32 1.58
C ARG A 340 20.28 14.96 1.47
N TYR A 341 19.73 15.20 0.29
CA TYR A 341 18.35 14.87 -0.03
C TYR A 341 18.28 14.10 -1.35
N TYR A 342 17.23 13.30 -1.49
CA TYR A 342 16.92 12.59 -2.72
C TYR A 342 15.53 13.00 -3.19
N VAL A 343 15.38 13.33 -4.46
CA VAL A 343 14.07 13.53 -5.09
C VAL A 343 13.83 12.40 -6.07
N ARG A 344 12.66 11.80 -5.98
CA ARG A 344 12.20 10.73 -6.85
C ARG A 344 10.92 11.15 -7.52
N ILE A 345 10.87 10.94 -8.82
CA ILE A 345 9.80 11.45 -9.67
C ILE A 345 9.31 10.31 -10.52
N ARG A 346 8.05 9.91 -10.33
CA ARG A 346 7.40 8.93 -11.19
C ARG A 346 6.39 9.64 -12.08
N LEU A 347 6.45 9.33 -13.37
CA LEU A 347 5.46 9.79 -14.34
C LEU A 347 4.29 8.82 -14.37
N TYR A 348 3.07 9.31 -14.20
CA TYR A 348 1.85 8.55 -14.37
C TYR A 348 1.38 8.61 -15.81
N SER A 349 1.24 9.82 -16.35
CA SER A 349 0.79 10.04 -17.72
C SER A 349 1.50 11.24 -18.33
N ALA A 350 1.56 11.30 -19.66
CA ALA A 350 2.03 12.46 -20.40
C ALA A 350 1.01 12.81 -21.49
N TRP A 351 0.90 14.10 -21.82
CA TRP A 351 0.03 14.61 -22.89
C TRP A 351 0.76 15.65 -23.72
N GLY A 352 0.12 16.20 -24.75
CA GLY A 352 0.73 17.28 -25.53
C GLY A 352 2.06 16.88 -26.16
N SER A 353 3.13 17.63 -25.89
CA SER A 353 4.48 17.27 -26.34
C SER A 353 5.07 16.08 -25.57
N GLY A 354 4.53 15.78 -24.39
CA GLY A 354 5.07 14.82 -23.43
C GLY A 354 6.39 15.27 -22.79
N GLU A 355 6.86 16.47 -23.11
CA GLU A 355 8.09 17.01 -22.55
C GLU A 355 7.84 17.45 -21.11
N THR A 356 8.55 16.82 -20.19
CA THR A 356 8.56 17.19 -18.77
C THR A 356 10.00 17.42 -18.33
N ALA A 357 10.18 18.26 -17.32
CA ALA A 357 11.47 18.50 -16.71
C ALA A 357 11.31 18.70 -15.20
N VAL A 358 12.39 18.48 -14.46
CA VAL A 358 12.48 18.76 -13.02
C VAL A 358 13.45 19.91 -12.78
N MET A 359 13.17 20.73 -11.78
CA MET A 359 14.14 21.68 -11.23
C MET A 359 14.00 21.78 -9.71
N CYS A 360 15.11 22.15 -9.06
CA CYS A 360 15.14 22.64 -7.69
C CYS A 360 15.56 24.12 -7.73
N TRP A 361 14.87 25.02 -7.02
CA TRP A 361 15.18 26.46 -7.03
C TRP A 361 15.02 27.12 -5.66
#